data_AF-A0A847GTU9-F1
#
_entry.id   AF-A0A847GTU9-F1
#
_cell.length_a   1.000
_cell.length_b   1.000
_cell.length_c   1.000
_cell.angle_alpha   90.00
_cell.angle_beta   90.00
_cell.angle_gamma   90.00
#
_symmetry.space_group_name_H-M   'P 1'
#
loop_
_entity.id
_entity.type
_entity.pdbx_description
1 polymer ?
#
loop_
_entity_poly.entity_id
_entity_poly.type
_entity_poly.pdbx_seq_one_letter_code
_entity_poly.pdbx_strand_id
1 'polypeptide(L)'
;MDSQTGDMSIQCRGFNTRNLGPRATPCDQDYLRKLAKDTDAKKLEQWYNHHVAQLYRQLNAYDEEGIFIGDGSYLFVPNNENYEGSKRLLFDEHNHPVSKEEAKKMTPAQRDRCQWRRCYRAVFLLHCDRAGERFVIAGLRVIPANQAEGPVLWELLETFLDAVGRGVLKKLIVDRGFIDGPQIGKLKTEYGVDTVIPVRKNMDILQDVRGIVKLGVKWEVYERPRRQPLIPPRPKHPIAAKREKARQKTLAKRRAQEQRQNPPDPSDVLERTRITKVPELTSWSECPVPLAGVYSKDCYADGHEKDWLLVTTNPHATASGVRDDYALRTDVEELHRQVKCFWDLTRFPSTAWNVIVSQTVFVALTYSLLQLHLLKHGHQELNRRTVETSRRLLPDGDRVIIYRQQRFAFFTLLEHTELTLSLTEKARRKALAKARRLMNEDHLT
;
A
#
# COMPACT_ATOMS: atom_id res chain seq x y z
N MET A 1 -43.09 -2.94 -22.79
CA MET A 1 -44.05 -1.85 -22.52
C MET A 1 -45.33 -2.53 -22.15
N ASP A 2 -45.76 -2.36 -20.90
CA ASP A 2 -47.03 -2.89 -20.43
C ASP A 2 -48.17 -2.05 -21.03
N SER A 3 -49.12 -2.70 -21.71
CA SER A 3 -50.21 -2.06 -22.44
C SER A 3 -51.28 -1.42 -21.54
N GLN A 4 -51.32 -1.73 -20.24
CA GLN A 4 -52.32 -1.19 -19.32
C GLN A 4 -51.78 -0.04 -18.45
N THR A 5 -50.51 -0.08 -18.07
CA THR A 5 -49.91 0.92 -17.17
C THR A 5 -49.06 1.97 -17.89
N GLY A 6 -48.76 1.75 -19.18
CA GLY A 6 -47.85 2.59 -19.95
C GLY A 6 -46.40 2.53 -19.44
N ASP A 7 -46.11 1.60 -18.53
CA ASP A 7 -44.84 1.54 -17.84
C ASP A 7 -43.78 0.83 -18.70
N MET A 8 -42.63 1.48 -18.83
CA MET A 8 -41.50 1.00 -19.60
C MET A 8 -40.57 0.26 -18.65
N SER A 9 -40.93 -0.97 -18.27
CA SER A 9 -40.01 -1.85 -17.55
C SER A 9 -38.93 -2.35 -18.51
N ILE A 10 -37.70 -1.90 -18.29
CA ILE A 10 -36.53 -2.43 -18.99
C ILE A 10 -36.22 -3.77 -18.34
N GLN A 11 -36.45 -4.88 -19.04
CA GLN A 11 -36.03 -6.20 -18.57
C GLN A 11 -34.61 -6.49 -19.07
N CYS A 12 -33.65 -6.55 -18.15
CA CYS A 12 -32.28 -6.91 -18.44
C CYS A 12 -31.99 -8.35 -17.99
N ARG A 13 -31.34 -9.15 -18.84
CA ARG A 13 -30.83 -10.50 -18.50
C ARG A 13 -29.82 -10.46 -17.35
N GLY A 14 -29.09 -9.33 -17.25
CA GLY A 14 -28.08 -9.06 -16.22
C GLY A 14 -26.86 -9.97 -16.31
N PHE A 15 -25.90 -9.78 -15.42
CA PHE A 15 -24.60 -10.45 -15.46
C PHE A 15 -24.47 -11.69 -14.53
N ASN A 16 -25.54 -12.07 -13.81
CA ASN A 16 -25.57 -13.31 -13.00
C ASN A 16 -26.99 -13.92 -12.96
N THR A 17 -27.17 -15.09 -12.35
CA THR A 17 -28.45 -15.84 -12.33
C THR A 17 -29.15 -15.86 -10.96
N ARG A 18 -28.77 -14.97 -10.02
CA ARG A 18 -29.17 -15.05 -8.60
C ARG A 18 -30.34 -14.17 -8.14
N ASN A 19 -31.06 -13.55 -9.07
CA ASN A 19 -32.22 -12.72 -8.73
C ASN A 19 -33.49 -13.52 -9.03
N LEU A 20 -34.41 -13.54 -8.06
CA LEU A 20 -35.70 -14.21 -8.20
C LEU A 20 -36.70 -13.39 -9.03
N GLY A 21 -36.47 -12.08 -9.20
CA GLY A 21 -37.34 -11.17 -9.95
C GLY A 21 -36.68 -10.57 -11.21
N PRO A 22 -37.48 -10.03 -12.14
CA PRO A 22 -37.00 -9.35 -13.35
C PRO A 22 -36.19 -8.09 -12.98
N ARG A 23 -35.07 -7.86 -13.68
CA ARG A 23 -34.18 -6.72 -13.38
C ARG A 23 -34.60 -5.47 -14.13
N ALA A 24 -34.69 -4.34 -13.43
CA ALA A 24 -34.82 -3.01 -14.03
C ALA A 24 -33.49 -2.47 -14.60
N THR A 25 -32.35 -2.96 -14.10
CA THR A 25 -30.99 -2.57 -14.51
C THR A 25 -30.12 -3.82 -14.77
N PRO A 26 -29.07 -3.75 -15.60
CA PRO A 26 -28.14 -4.87 -15.78
C PRO A 26 -27.48 -5.33 -14.48
N CYS A 27 -27.21 -4.37 -13.58
CA CYS A 27 -26.65 -4.56 -12.25
C CYS A 27 -27.68 -4.12 -11.20
N ASP A 28 -28.23 -5.09 -10.46
CA ASP A 28 -28.97 -4.84 -9.22
C ASP A 28 -28.04 -4.23 -8.16
N GLN A 29 -28.57 -3.50 -7.17
CA GLN A 29 -27.77 -2.88 -6.11
C GLN A 29 -26.88 -3.92 -5.38
N ASP A 30 -27.32 -5.17 -5.30
CA ASP A 30 -26.61 -6.27 -4.63
C ASP A 30 -25.69 -7.07 -5.57
N TYR A 31 -25.62 -6.70 -6.85
CA TYR A 31 -24.87 -7.42 -7.87
C TYR A 31 -23.39 -7.59 -7.51
N LEU A 32 -22.73 -6.51 -7.08
CA LEU A 32 -21.30 -6.53 -6.75
C LEU A 32 -20.99 -7.46 -5.58
N ARG A 33 -21.85 -7.48 -4.55
CA ARG A 33 -21.69 -8.38 -3.41
C ARG A 33 -21.84 -9.84 -3.84
N LYS A 34 -22.87 -10.15 -4.64
CA LYS A 34 -23.09 -11.52 -5.15
C LYS A 34 -21.92 -11.98 -6.03
N LEU A 35 -21.45 -11.11 -6.92
CA LEU A 35 -20.28 -11.37 -7.77
C LEU A 35 -19.03 -11.64 -6.93
N ALA A 36 -18.71 -10.75 -5.98
CA ALA A 36 -17.54 -10.91 -5.12
C ALA A 36 -17.58 -12.19 -4.27
N LYS A 37 -18.77 -12.63 -3.83
CA LYS A 37 -18.92 -13.91 -3.13
C LYS A 37 -18.63 -15.13 -4.01
N ASP A 38 -18.96 -15.05 -5.30
CA ASP A 38 -18.85 -16.17 -6.25
C ASP A 38 -17.50 -16.23 -6.96
N THR A 39 -16.77 -15.12 -6.95
CA THR A 39 -15.41 -15.07 -7.46
C THR A 39 -14.49 -15.88 -6.55
N ASP A 40 -13.90 -16.93 -7.12
CA ASP A 40 -12.86 -17.71 -6.44
C ASP A 40 -11.67 -16.81 -6.08
N ALA A 41 -11.34 -16.77 -4.78
CA ALA A 41 -10.30 -15.91 -4.25
C ALA A 41 -8.92 -16.18 -4.88
N LYS A 42 -8.55 -17.46 -5.07
CA LYS A 42 -7.24 -17.83 -5.61
C LYS A 42 -7.11 -17.41 -7.07
N LYS A 43 -8.16 -17.63 -7.87
CA LYS A 43 -8.23 -17.19 -9.27
C LYS A 43 -8.15 -15.67 -9.38
N LEU A 44 -8.82 -14.93 -8.49
CA LEU A 44 -8.78 -13.47 -8.48
C LEU A 44 -7.38 -12.95 -8.19
N GLU A 45 -6.73 -13.45 -7.15
CA GLU A 45 -5.36 -13.05 -6.84
C GLU A 45 -4.39 -13.50 -7.93
N GLN A 46 -4.57 -14.69 -8.53
CA GLN A 46 -3.74 -15.12 -9.67
C GLN A 46 -3.90 -14.19 -10.88
N TRP A 47 -5.13 -13.76 -11.17
CA TRP A 47 -5.39 -12.76 -12.19
C TRP A 47 -4.66 -11.44 -11.87
N TYR A 48 -4.73 -10.96 -10.64
CA TYR A 48 -4.06 -9.73 -10.22
C TYR A 48 -2.53 -9.84 -10.34
N ASN A 49 -1.96 -10.90 -9.75
CA ASN A 49 -0.51 -11.07 -9.65
C ASN A 49 0.17 -11.41 -10.98
N HIS A 50 -0.61 -11.84 -11.98
CA HIS A 50 -0.07 -12.19 -13.30
C HIS A 50 -0.53 -11.20 -14.40
N HIS A 51 -1.83 -11.11 -14.66
CA HIS A 51 -2.36 -10.33 -15.79
C HIS A 51 -2.34 -8.83 -15.50
N VAL A 52 -2.69 -8.41 -14.28
CA VAL A 52 -2.64 -6.99 -13.92
C VAL A 52 -1.18 -6.52 -13.82
N ALA A 53 -0.27 -7.34 -13.28
CA ALA A 53 1.17 -7.07 -13.32
C ALA A 53 1.70 -6.86 -14.74
N GLN A 54 1.30 -7.70 -15.71
CA GLN A 54 1.62 -7.51 -17.13
C GLN A 54 1.03 -6.21 -17.70
N LEU A 55 -0.23 -5.91 -17.38
CA LEU A 55 -0.87 -4.67 -17.82
C LEU A 55 -0.13 -3.44 -17.28
N TYR A 56 0.28 -3.47 -16.02
CA TYR A 56 1.10 -2.42 -15.42
C TYR A 56 2.40 -2.22 -16.20
N ARG A 57 3.09 -3.29 -16.58
CA ARG A 57 4.26 -3.18 -17.47
C ARG A 57 3.92 -2.47 -18.78
N GLN A 58 2.83 -2.85 -19.46
CA GLN A 58 2.39 -2.20 -20.71
C GLN A 58 2.03 -0.72 -20.54
N LEU A 59 1.57 -0.34 -19.35
CA LEU A 59 1.28 1.05 -18.97
C LEU A 59 2.54 1.82 -18.52
N ASN A 60 3.73 1.23 -18.68
CA ASN A 60 5.01 1.74 -18.20
C ASN A 60 5.00 2.02 -16.70
N ALA A 61 4.30 1.20 -15.91
CA ALA A 61 4.10 1.34 -14.46
C ALA A 61 5.38 1.14 -13.62
N TYR A 62 6.38 0.47 -14.19
CA TYR A 62 7.64 0.15 -13.54
C TYR A 62 8.74 0.99 -14.15
N ASP A 63 9.52 1.69 -13.32
CA ASP A 63 10.65 2.49 -13.79
C ASP A 63 11.89 1.63 -14.12
N GLU A 64 12.92 2.28 -14.65
CA GLU A 64 14.16 1.60 -15.03
C GLU A 64 15.01 1.17 -13.84
N GLU A 65 14.83 1.77 -12.65
CA GLU A 65 15.57 1.37 -11.46
C GLU A 65 15.04 0.03 -10.92
N GLY A 66 13.77 -0.28 -11.16
CA GLY A 66 13.18 -1.58 -10.86
C GLY A 66 13.22 -1.90 -9.37
N ILE A 67 12.95 -0.90 -8.52
CA ILE A 67 12.93 -1.04 -7.06
C ILE A 67 11.57 -1.58 -6.62
N PHE A 68 11.61 -2.68 -5.89
CA PHE A 68 10.45 -3.34 -5.32
C PHE A 68 10.62 -3.56 -3.82
N ILE A 69 9.52 -3.49 -3.10
CA ILE A 69 9.45 -3.67 -1.65
C ILE A 69 8.46 -4.80 -1.37
N GLY A 70 8.94 -5.84 -0.70
CA GLY A 70 8.10 -6.90 -0.16
C GLY A 70 7.76 -6.58 1.29
N ASP A 71 6.46 -6.43 1.58
CA ASP A 71 6.01 -6.07 2.93
C ASP A 71 4.74 -6.82 3.33
N GLY A 72 4.63 -7.09 4.62
CA GLY A 72 3.53 -7.83 5.21
C GLY A 72 2.73 -6.98 6.17
N SER A 73 1.42 -7.17 6.19
CA SER A 73 0.52 -6.27 6.88
C SER A 73 -0.71 -6.99 7.42
N TYR A 74 -1.10 -6.66 8.65
CA TYR A 74 -2.34 -7.17 9.23
C TYR A 74 -3.58 -6.41 8.73
N LEU A 75 -4.60 -7.17 8.34
CA LEU A 75 -5.93 -6.68 8.01
C LEU A 75 -6.86 -6.99 9.19
N PHE A 76 -7.10 -5.99 10.03
CA PHE A 76 -7.95 -6.15 11.20
C PHE A 76 -9.42 -6.18 10.81
N VAL A 77 -10.16 -7.08 11.46
CA VAL A 77 -11.62 -7.21 11.30
C VAL A 77 -12.29 -7.12 12.68
N PRO A 78 -13.59 -6.79 12.74
CA PRO A 78 -14.36 -6.90 13.97
C PRO A 78 -14.18 -8.28 14.62
N ASN A 79 -14.21 -8.34 15.94
CA ASN A 79 -14.11 -9.60 16.68
C ASN A 79 -15.41 -10.42 16.54
N ASN A 80 -15.61 -11.02 15.36
CA ASN A 80 -16.73 -11.84 14.97
C ASN A 80 -16.19 -13.14 14.36
N GLU A 81 -16.59 -14.29 14.89
CA GLU A 81 -16.04 -15.59 14.47
C GLU A 81 -16.47 -16.01 13.07
N ASN A 82 -17.53 -15.39 12.53
CA ASN A 82 -18.01 -15.65 11.19
C ASN A 82 -17.06 -15.16 10.09
N TYR A 83 -16.02 -14.38 10.42
CA TYR A 83 -14.95 -14.01 9.47
C TYR A 83 -14.14 -15.26 9.10
N GLU A 84 -14.50 -15.84 7.96
CA GLU A 84 -13.97 -17.11 7.45
C GLU A 84 -12.44 -17.08 7.34
N GLY A 85 -11.77 -18.01 8.03
CA GLY A 85 -10.30 -18.13 7.98
C GLY A 85 -9.52 -17.10 8.81
N SER A 86 -10.19 -16.14 9.45
CA SER A 86 -9.53 -15.14 10.30
C SER A 86 -8.96 -15.77 11.58
N LYS A 87 -7.93 -15.14 12.17
CA LYS A 87 -7.31 -15.58 13.43
C LYS A 87 -7.27 -14.46 14.45
N ARG A 88 -7.32 -14.84 15.73
CA ARG A 88 -7.21 -13.91 16.85
C ARG A 88 -5.78 -13.97 17.40
N LEU A 89 -5.07 -12.85 17.34
CA LEU A 89 -3.69 -12.71 17.83
C LEU A 89 -3.63 -11.59 18.87
N LEU A 90 -2.60 -11.62 19.72
CA LEU A 90 -2.32 -10.57 20.69
C LEU A 90 -1.43 -9.52 20.03
N PHE A 91 -1.75 -8.24 20.21
CA PHE A 91 -1.00 -7.12 19.66
C PHE A 91 -0.66 -6.11 20.74
N ASP A 92 0.49 -5.44 20.63
CA ASP A 92 0.86 -4.32 21.52
C ASP A 92 0.13 -3.01 21.14
N GLU A 93 0.43 -1.92 21.85
CA GLU A 93 -0.10 -0.58 21.61
C GLU A 93 0.26 0.00 20.22
N HIS A 94 1.29 -0.54 19.58
CA HIS A 94 1.76 -0.15 18.25
C HIS A 94 1.27 -1.09 17.14
N ASN A 95 0.42 -2.08 17.49
CA ASN A 95 -0.09 -3.12 16.59
C ASN A 95 0.99 -4.08 16.07
N HIS A 96 2.05 -4.32 16.81
CA HIS A 96 2.96 -5.45 16.56
C HIS A 96 2.44 -6.72 17.23
N PRO A 97 2.53 -7.89 16.57
CA PRO A 97 2.11 -9.15 17.15
C PRO A 97 2.99 -9.51 18.35
N VAL A 98 2.36 -10.01 19.42
CA VAL A 98 3.04 -10.43 20.65
C VAL A 98 2.98 -11.94 20.76
N SER A 99 4.15 -12.58 20.77
CA SER A 99 4.26 -14.03 21.01
C SER A 99 3.98 -14.40 22.47
N LYS A 100 3.72 -15.69 22.72
CA LYS A 100 3.55 -16.21 24.08
C LYS A 100 4.80 -15.98 24.95
N GLU A 101 5.99 -16.01 24.37
CA GLU A 101 7.24 -15.80 25.09
C GLU A 101 7.48 -14.33 25.42
N GLU A 102 7.20 -13.43 24.48
CA GLU A 102 7.27 -11.99 24.70
C GLU A 102 6.26 -11.56 25.76
N ALA A 103 5.03 -12.06 25.68
CA ALA A 103 4.01 -11.80 26.69
C ALA A 103 4.48 -12.22 28.11
N LYS A 104 5.19 -13.34 28.25
CA LYS A 104 5.76 -13.78 29.55
C LYS A 104 6.84 -12.82 30.07
N LYS A 105 7.62 -12.21 29.18
CA LYS A 105 8.72 -11.27 29.52
C LYS A 105 8.23 -9.83 29.76
N MET A 106 7.01 -9.51 29.32
CA MET A 106 6.41 -8.18 29.53
C MET A 106 6.05 -7.91 30.98
N THR A 107 6.17 -6.64 31.38
CA THR A 107 5.65 -6.15 32.67
C THR A 107 4.12 -6.16 32.68
N PRO A 108 3.47 -6.17 33.86
CA PRO A 108 2.00 -6.08 33.94
C PRO A 108 1.42 -4.91 33.15
N ALA A 109 2.02 -3.72 33.28
CA ALA A 109 1.59 -2.52 32.56
C ALA A 109 1.72 -2.65 31.03
N GLN A 110 2.74 -3.36 30.52
CA GLN A 110 2.86 -3.63 29.08
C GLN A 110 1.80 -4.63 28.60
N ARG A 111 1.49 -5.66 29.40
CA ARG A 111 0.45 -6.64 29.08
C ARG A 111 -0.94 -6.02 29.04
N ASP A 112 -1.24 -5.09 29.95
CA ASP A 112 -2.54 -4.41 30.00
C ASP A 112 -2.80 -3.55 28.76
N ARG A 113 -1.73 -3.07 28.11
CA ARG A 113 -1.81 -2.33 26.85
C ARG A 113 -1.88 -3.23 25.62
N CYS A 114 -1.72 -4.54 25.80
CA CYS A 114 -1.89 -5.49 24.71
C CYS A 114 -3.37 -5.79 24.48
N GLN A 115 -3.76 -5.91 23.21
CA GLN A 115 -5.13 -6.16 22.79
C GLN A 115 -5.22 -7.37 21.89
N TRP A 116 -6.21 -8.22 22.16
CA TRP A 116 -6.53 -9.32 21.25
C TRP A 116 -7.33 -8.80 20.06
N ARG A 117 -6.81 -9.00 18.86
CA ARG A 117 -7.48 -8.56 17.62
C ARG A 117 -7.66 -9.72 16.65
N ARG A 118 -8.81 -9.75 16.00
CA ARG A 118 -9.09 -10.69 14.90
C ARG A 118 -8.59 -10.07 13.60
N CYS A 119 -7.87 -10.85 12.81
CA CYS A 119 -7.22 -10.37 11.61
C CYS A 119 -6.92 -11.45 10.56
N TYR A 120 -6.62 -10.96 9.37
CA TYR A 120 -5.87 -11.65 8.32
C TYR A 120 -4.49 -11.03 8.19
N ARG A 121 -3.64 -11.62 7.35
CA ARG A 121 -2.39 -11.01 6.90
C ARG A 121 -2.46 -10.84 5.38
N ALA A 122 -1.94 -9.74 4.88
CA ALA A 122 -1.75 -9.47 3.48
C ALA A 122 -0.27 -9.27 3.22
N VAL A 123 0.25 -9.91 2.18
CA VAL A 123 1.61 -9.75 1.67
C VAL A 123 1.51 -8.95 0.40
N PHE A 124 2.30 -7.88 0.30
CA PHE A 124 2.31 -6.96 -0.83
C PHE A 124 3.67 -6.98 -1.51
N LEU A 125 3.65 -6.93 -2.83
CA LEU A 125 4.79 -6.60 -3.66
C LEU A 125 4.54 -5.20 -4.25
N LEU A 126 5.31 -4.23 -3.79
CA LEU A 126 5.17 -2.83 -4.16
C LEU A 126 6.30 -2.44 -5.09
N HIS A 127 6.00 -1.69 -6.15
CA HIS A 127 7.01 -0.94 -6.88
C HIS A 127 7.04 0.50 -6.37
N CYS A 128 8.23 1.07 -6.23
CA CYS A 128 8.41 2.50 -6.00
C CYS A 128 9.62 3.07 -6.77
N ASP A 129 9.62 4.39 -6.99
CA ASP A 129 10.80 5.11 -7.48
C ASP A 129 11.71 5.56 -6.34
N ARG A 130 12.94 6.00 -6.65
CA ARG A 130 13.90 6.48 -5.63
C ARG A 130 13.38 7.63 -4.78
N ALA A 131 12.59 8.51 -5.40
CA ALA A 131 12.00 9.66 -4.71
C ALA A 131 10.84 9.23 -3.79
N GLY A 132 10.35 7.99 -3.95
CA GLY A 132 9.10 7.47 -3.42
C GLY A 132 7.95 8.44 -3.63
N GLU A 133 7.84 8.95 -4.85
CA GLU A 133 6.70 9.72 -5.34
C GLU A 133 5.80 8.84 -6.21
N ARG A 134 6.31 7.70 -6.67
CA ARG A 134 5.57 6.70 -7.44
C ARG A 134 5.40 5.44 -6.61
N PHE A 135 4.18 4.95 -6.49
CA PHE A 135 3.91 3.65 -5.88
C PHE A 135 2.87 2.86 -6.66
N VAL A 136 3.13 1.58 -6.86
CA VAL A 136 2.20 0.66 -7.52
C VAL A 136 2.18 -0.64 -6.75
N ILE A 137 1.01 -1.14 -6.36
CA ILE A 137 0.87 -2.46 -5.75
C ILE A 137 0.90 -3.49 -6.87
N ALA A 138 2.10 -3.96 -7.21
CA ALA A 138 2.34 -4.85 -8.33
C ALA A 138 1.83 -6.28 -8.09
N GLY A 139 1.72 -6.68 -6.82
CA GLY A 139 1.15 -7.95 -6.43
C GLY A 139 0.68 -7.96 -4.98
N LEU A 140 -0.26 -8.86 -4.66
CA LEU A 140 -0.71 -9.10 -3.30
C LEU A 140 -1.26 -10.52 -3.09
N ARG A 141 -1.20 -10.99 -1.85
CA ARG A 141 -1.86 -12.22 -1.37
C ARG A 141 -2.45 -12.00 0.02
N VAL A 142 -3.66 -12.48 0.25
CA VAL A 142 -4.30 -12.48 1.57
C VAL A 142 -4.27 -13.90 2.13
N ILE A 143 -3.82 -14.02 3.37
CA ILE A 143 -3.66 -15.29 4.08
C ILE A 143 -4.21 -15.20 5.51
N PRO A 144 -4.58 -16.34 6.12
CA PRO A 144 -4.84 -16.42 7.55
C PRO A 144 -3.66 -15.85 8.37
N ALA A 145 -3.93 -15.10 9.44
CA ALA A 145 -2.89 -14.34 10.14
C ALA A 145 -1.83 -15.20 10.86
N ASN A 146 -2.06 -16.50 11.01
CA ASN A 146 -1.11 -17.45 11.59
C ASN A 146 -0.18 -18.11 10.55
N GLN A 147 -0.35 -17.82 9.26
CA GLN A 147 0.57 -18.28 8.21
C GLN A 147 1.79 -17.35 8.11
N ALA A 148 2.93 -17.93 7.72
CA ALA A 148 4.17 -17.20 7.52
C ALA A 148 4.12 -16.39 6.22
N GLU A 149 4.59 -15.14 6.27
CA GLU A 149 4.60 -14.24 5.11
C GLU A 149 5.75 -14.49 4.14
N GLY A 150 6.88 -15.02 4.63
CA GLY A 150 8.09 -15.31 3.84
C GLY A 150 7.80 -16.15 2.59
N PRO A 151 7.34 -17.40 2.76
CA PRO A 151 7.03 -18.28 1.63
C PRO A 151 6.03 -17.66 0.63
N VAL A 152 5.04 -16.94 1.14
CA VAL A 152 4.01 -16.30 0.32
C VAL A 152 4.57 -15.16 -0.53
N LEU A 153 5.53 -14.38 -0.02
CA LEU A 153 6.22 -13.37 -0.82
C LEU A 153 7.05 -14.01 -1.93
N TRP A 154 7.74 -15.12 -1.64
CA TRP A 154 8.57 -15.80 -2.64
C TRP A 154 7.73 -16.39 -3.78
N GLU A 155 6.62 -17.06 -3.47
CA GLU A 155 5.66 -17.53 -4.49
C GLU A 155 5.06 -16.37 -5.31
N LEU A 156 4.79 -15.23 -4.65
CA LEU A 156 4.31 -14.02 -5.31
C LEU A 156 5.36 -13.44 -6.27
N LEU A 157 6.64 -13.44 -5.88
CA LEU A 157 7.74 -12.97 -6.71
C LEU A 157 7.96 -13.85 -7.94
N GLU A 158 7.88 -15.18 -7.80
CA GLU A 158 7.94 -16.10 -8.94
C GLU A 158 6.80 -15.83 -9.92
N THR A 159 5.55 -15.76 -9.42
CA THR A 159 4.38 -15.44 -10.24
C THR A 159 4.55 -14.11 -10.99
N PHE A 160 5.10 -13.10 -10.31
CA PHE A 160 5.34 -11.78 -10.87
C PHE A 160 6.42 -11.80 -11.96
N LEU A 161 7.58 -12.41 -11.67
CA LEU A 161 8.71 -12.50 -12.61
C LEU A 161 8.34 -13.29 -13.86
N ASP A 162 7.57 -14.37 -13.72
CA ASP A 162 7.00 -15.12 -14.85
C ASP A 162 6.06 -14.27 -15.70
N ALA A 163 5.29 -13.37 -15.06
CA ALA A 163 4.36 -12.49 -15.76
C ALA A 163 5.10 -11.38 -16.51
N VAL A 164 5.98 -10.63 -15.84
CA VAL A 164 6.54 -9.37 -16.36
C VAL A 164 7.88 -9.55 -17.04
N GLY A 165 8.56 -10.68 -16.86
CA GLY A 165 9.87 -10.97 -17.42
C GLY A 165 11.04 -10.34 -16.65
N ARG A 166 12.25 -10.76 -17.04
CA ARG A 166 13.51 -10.33 -16.40
C ARG A 166 13.78 -8.84 -16.61
N GLY A 167 14.48 -8.23 -15.65
CA GLY A 167 14.95 -6.84 -15.74
C GLY A 167 13.92 -5.78 -15.33
N VAL A 168 12.66 -6.17 -15.05
CA VAL A 168 11.66 -5.26 -14.47
C VAL A 168 11.90 -5.09 -12.98
N LEU A 169 11.98 -6.21 -12.25
CA LEU A 169 12.43 -6.23 -10.87
C LEU A 169 13.95 -6.37 -10.89
N LYS A 170 14.66 -5.35 -10.39
CA LYS A 170 16.12 -5.34 -10.29
C LYS A 170 16.59 -5.33 -8.85
N LYS A 171 15.80 -4.72 -7.96
CA LYS A 171 16.09 -4.63 -6.54
C LYS A 171 14.87 -4.97 -5.70
N LEU A 172 15.04 -5.86 -4.73
CA LEU A 172 14.04 -6.23 -3.74
C LEU A 172 14.49 -5.76 -2.35
N ILE A 173 13.65 -5.00 -1.66
CA ILE A 173 13.87 -4.57 -0.28
C ILE A 173 12.82 -5.27 0.59
N VAL A 174 13.27 -5.94 1.65
CA VAL A 174 12.39 -6.70 2.56
C VAL A 174 12.85 -6.54 4.02
N ASP A 175 11.98 -6.84 4.98
CA ASP A 175 12.31 -6.87 6.41
C ASP A 175 12.74 -8.28 6.89
N ARG A 176 13.17 -8.39 8.15
CA ARG A 176 13.66 -9.61 8.82
C ARG A 176 12.66 -10.78 8.84
N GLY A 177 11.38 -10.48 8.62
CA GLY A 177 10.31 -11.49 8.46
C GLY A 177 10.46 -12.34 7.20
N PHE A 178 11.20 -11.84 6.20
CA PHE A 178 11.43 -12.47 4.90
C PHE A 178 12.87 -12.98 4.75
N ILE A 179 13.58 -13.24 5.85
CA ILE A 179 14.93 -13.84 5.80
C ILE A 179 14.81 -15.27 5.27
N ASP A 180 15.39 -15.50 4.09
CA ASP A 180 15.44 -16.80 3.42
C ASP A 180 16.67 -16.83 2.51
N GLY A 181 17.78 -17.40 2.98
CA GLY A 181 19.05 -17.43 2.26
C GLY A 181 18.95 -18.12 0.89
N PRO A 182 18.33 -19.31 0.80
CA PRO A 182 18.16 -20.01 -0.47
C PRO A 182 17.38 -19.20 -1.50
N GLN A 183 16.26 -18.57 -1.10
CA GLN A 183 15.44 -17.75 -2.02
C GLN A 183 16.15 -16.47 -2.46
N ILE A 184 16.89 -15.81 -1.56
CA ILE A 184 17.73 -14.65 -1.91
C ILE A 184 18.80 -15.04 -2.92
N GLY A 185 19.45 -16.19 -2.70
CA GLY A 185 20.42 -16.75 -3.63
C GLY A 185 19.81 -17.02 -5.00
N LYS A 186 18.67 -17.72 -5.03
CA LYS A 186 17.91 -18.02 -6.25
C LYS A 186 17.56 -16.75 -7.04
N LEU A 187 17.05 -15.71 -6.37
CA LEU A 187 16.74 -14.43 -7.01
C LEU A 187 17.96 -13.80 -7.67
N LYS A 188 19.12 -13.84 -7.01
CA LYS A 188 20.35 -13.30 -7.56
C LYS A 188 20.87 -14.11 -8.74
N THR A 189 20.91 -15.44 -8.62
CA THR A 189 21.53 -16.32 -9.63
C THR A 189 20.64 -16.54 -10.85
N GLU A 190 19.34 -16.75 -10.67
CA GLU A 190 18.41 -17.06 -11.76
C GLU A 190 17.85 -15.81 -12.43
N TYR A 191 17.61 -14.74 -11.67
CA TYR A 191 16.90 -13.55 -12.15
C TYR A 191 17.75 -12.28 -12.17
N GLY A 192 18.96 -12.29 -11.59
CA GLY A 192 19.82 -11.13 -11.50
C GLY A 192 19.28 -10.04 -10.54
N VAL A 193 18.37 -10.41 -9.65
CA VAL A 193 17.71 -9.50 -8.72
C VAL A 193 18.59 -9.29 -7.49
N ASP A 194 18.86 -8.03 -7.16
CA ASP A 194 19.55 -7.69 -5.94
C ASP A 194 18.61 -7.58 -4.75
N THR A 195 18.95 -8.19 -3.62
CA THR A 195 18.16 -8.06 -2.38
C THR A 195 18.84 -7.13 -1.39
N VAL A 196 18.07 -6.37 -0.63
CA VAL A 196 18.50 -5.62 0.57
C VAL A 196 17.65 -6.07 1.75
N ILE A 197 18.27 -6.60 2.79
CA ILE A 197 17.56 -7.16 3.94
C ILE A 197 18.32 -6.92 5.25
N PRO A 198 17.65 -6.54 6.34
CA PRO A 198 18.22 -6.50 7.68
C PRO A 198 18.46 -7.91 8.25
N VAL A 199 19.50 -8.03 9.07
CA VAL A 199 19.89 -9.29 9.71
C VAL A 199 19.36 -9.36 11.15
N ARG A 200 19.07 -10.57 11.66
CA ARG A 200 18.69 -10.78 13.07
C ARG A 200 19.92 -10.76 13.98
N LYS A 201 19.72 -10.37 15.24
CA LYS A 201 20.80 -10.25 16.24
C LYS A 201 21.57 -11.56 16.51
N ASN A 202 20.93 -12.71 16.26
CA ASN A 202 21.46 -14.03 16.55
C ASN A 202 22.05 -14.75 15.32
N MET A 203 22.15 -14.08 14.16
CA MET A 203 22.76 -14.67 12.97
C MET A 203 24.28 -14.51 12.99
N ASP A 204 25.01 -15.54 12.57
CA ASP A 204 26.48 -15.60 12.60
C ASP A 204 27.12 -14.48 11.76
N ILE A 205 26.53 -14.15 10.61
CA ILE A 205 26.99 -13.06 9.75
C ILE A 205 27.08 -11.70 10.45
N LEU A 206 26.22 -11.44 11.45
CA LEU A 206 26.32 -10.22 12.26
C LEU A 206 27.50 -10.30 13.24
N GLN A 207 27.76 -11.47 13.83
CA GLN A 207 28.87 -11.67 14.76
C GLN A 207 30.22 -11.54 14.05
N ASP A 208 30.33 -12.07 12.83
CA ASP A 208 31.55 -11.94 12.04
C ASP A 208 31.83 -10.50 11.66
N VAL A 209 30.79 -9.77 11.21
CA VAL A 209 30.92 -8.34 10.93
C VAL A 209 31.35 -7.57 12.18
N ARG A 210 30.81 -7.89 13.36
CA ARG A 210 31.27 -7.30 14.63
C ARG A 210 32.75 -7.60 14.91
N GLY A 211 33.23 -8.79 14.56
CA GLY A 211 34.64 -9.16 14.63
C GLY A 211 35.49 -8.32 13.67
N ILE A 212 35.12 -8.27 12.40
CA ILE A 212 35.82 -7.52 11.33
C ILE A 212 35.92 -6.04 11.70
N VAL A 213 34.83 -5.44 12.16
CA VAL A 213 34.76 -4.03 12.54
C VAL A 213 35.72 -3.68 13.69
N LYS A 214 36.03 -4.64 14.58
CA LYS A 214 37.03 -4.46 15.66
C LYS A 214 38.47 -4.46 15.14
N LEU A 215 38.73 -5.06 13.98
CA LEU A 215 40.08 -5.11 13.38
C LEU A 215 40.49 -3.79 12.71
N GLY A 216 39.56 -2.84 12.62
CA GLY A 216 39.79 -1.52 12.03
C GLY A 216 39.11 -1.40 10.67
N VAL A 217 38.12 -0.51 10.60
CA VAL A 217 37.36 -0.22 9.38
C VAL A 217 37.20 1.28 9.21
N LYS A 218 37.03 1.71 7.96
CA LYS A 218 36.68 3.10 7.67
C LYS A 218 35.19 3.32 7.95
N TRP A 219 34.92 4.26 8.84
CA TRP A 219 33.56 4.72 9.14
C TRP A 219 33.22 5.96 8.32
N GLU A 220 31.97 6.05 7.90
CA GLU A 220 31.36 7.26 7.35
C GLU A 220 30.16 7.67 8.20
N VAL A 221 29.91 8.97 8.30
CA VAL A 221 28.69 9.50 8.94
C VAL A 221 27.56 9.40 7.94
N TYR A 222 26.44 8.84 8.37
CA TYR A 222 25.25 8.72 7.54
C TYR A 222 24.22 9.77 7.91
N GLU A 223 23.80 10.53 6.91
CA GLU A 223 22.67 11.43 7.01
C GLU A 223 21.57 10.96 6.06
N ARG A 224 20.40 10.67 6.60
CA ARG A 224 19.26 10.25 5.80
C ARG A 224 18.84 11.40 4.86
N PRO A 225 18.67 11.14 3.55
CA PRO A 225 18.09 12.10 2.63
C PRO A 225 16.74 12.60 3.14
N ARG A 226 16.59 13.91 3.30
CA ARG A 226 15.33 14.52 3.72
C ARG A 226 14.50 14.86 2.49
N ARG A 227 13.28 14.33 2.44
CA ARG A 227 12.30 14.70 1.40
C ARG A 227 11.89 16.16 1.58
N GLN A 228 11.77 16.88 0.47
CA GLN A 228 11.25 18.24 0.49
C GLN A 228 9.78 18.24 0.94
N PRO A 229 9.36 19.19 1.79
CA PRO A 229 7.96 19.33 2.19
C PRO A 229 7.07 19.65 0.98
N LEU A 230 5.84 19.15 0.99
CA LEU A 230 4.86 19.48 -0.04
C LEU A 230 4.44 20.94 0.03
N ILE A 231 4.45 21.62 -1.11
CA ILE A 231 3.88 22.97 -1.25
C ILE A 231 2.34 22.86 -1.16
N PRO A 232 1.64 23.68 -0.38
CA PRO A 232 0.17 23.66 -0.35
C PRO A 232 -0.41 24.05 -1.73
N PRO A 233 -1.48 23.38 -2.19
CA PRO A 233 -1.98 23.52 -3.56
C PRO A 233 -2.68 24.86 -3.82
N ARG A 234 -3.16 25.53 -2.76
CA ARG A 234 -3.64 26.90 -2.81
C ARG A 234 -3.00 27.68 -1.67
N PRO A 235 -2.64 28.96 -1.88
CA PRO A 235 -2.28 29.83 -0.77
C PRO A 235 -3.45 29.88 0.20
N LYS A 236 -3.18 29.61 1.49
CA LYS A 236 -4.19 29.76 2.54
C LYS A 236 -4.65 31.21 2.57
N HIS A 237 -5.96 31.45 2.80
CA HIS A 237 -6.48 32.80 3.03
C HIS A 237 -5.60 33.53 4.06
N PRO A 238 -5.21 34.80 3.87
CA PRO A 238 -4.22 35.47 4.72
C PRO A 238 -4.50 35.37 6.23
N ILE A 239 -5.78 35.48 6.62
CA ILE A 239 -6.22 35.32 8.01
C ILE A 239 -5.99 33.89 8.51
N ALA A 240 -6.31 32.87 7.71
CA ALA A 240 -6.09 31.47 8.07
C ALA A 240 -4.60 31.13 8.13
N ALA A 241 -3.78 31.70 7.24
CA ALA A 241 -2.33 31.57 7.28
C ALA A 241 -1.75 32.20 8.56
N LYS A 242 -2.22 33.40 8.95
CA LYS A 242 -1.83 34.08 10.19
C LYS A 242 -2.24 33.28 11.43
N ARG A 243 -3.47 32.75 11.46
CA ARG A 243 -3.97 31.87 12.54
C ARG A 243 -3.17 30.58 12.63
N GLU A 244 -2.86 29.93 11.52
CA GLU A 244 -2.05 28.71 11.50
C GLU A 244 -0.61 28.99 11.96
N LYS A 245 0.00 30.10 11.52
CA LYS A 245 1.33 30.52 11.98
C LYS A 245 1.33 30.80 13.49
N ALA A 246 0.27 31.43 14.01
CA ALA A 246 0.10 31.62 15.45
C ALA A 246 -0.08 30.29 16.18
N ARG A 247 -0.90 29.37 15.66
CA ARG A 247 -1.09 28.01 16.19
C ARG A 247 0.24 27.23 16.22
N GLN A 248 1.01 27.27 15.14
CA GLN A 248 2.33 26.62 15.06
C GLN A 248 3.31 27.22 16.07
N LYS A 249 3.33 28.55 16.25
CA LYS A 249 4.13 29.19 17.30
C LYS A 249 3.68 28.74 18.70
N THR A 250 2.38 28.66 18.96
CA THR A 250 1.85 28.18 20.24
C THR A 250 2.19 26.70 20.47
N LEU A 251 2.04 25.85 19.45
CA LEU A 251 2.42 24.43 19.52
C LEU A 251 3.92 24.25 19.70
N ALA A 252 4.75 25.04 19.03
CA ALA A 252 6.20 25.01 19.21
C ALA A 252 6.60 25.45 20.63
N LYS A 253 5.95 26.50 21.16
CA LYS A 253 6.14 26.92 22.56
C LYS A 253 5.69 25.84 23.53
N ARG A 254 4.53 25.22 23.33
CA ARG A 254 4.04 24.11 24.16
C ARG A 254 4.97 22.90 24.09
N ARG A 255 5.39 22.47 22.91
CA ARG A 255 6.37 21.39 22.73
C ARG A 255 7.70 21.72 23.40
N ALA A 256 8.19 22.94 23.26
CA ALA A 256 9.43 23.37 23.93
C ALA A 256 9.26 23.42 25.45
N GLN A 257 8.08 23.80 25.96
CA GLN A 257 7.77 23.80 27.38
C GLN A 257 7.61 22.37 27.91
N GLU A 258 6.90 21.50 27.19
CA GLU A 258 6.78 20.07 27.48
C GLU A 258 8.14 19.38 27.46
N GLN A 259 9.01 19.68 26.48
CA GLN A 259 10.39 19.18 26.43
C GLN A 259 11.26 19.74 27.56
N ARG A 260 10.98 20.94 28.09
CA ARG A 260 11.68 21.47 29.27
C ARG A 260 11.17 20.84 30.56
N GLN A 261 9.87 20.57 30.65
CA GLN A 261 9.23 19.96 31.82
C GLN A 261 9.51 18.46 31.90
N ASN A 262 9.48 17.78 30.75
CA ASN A 262 9.75 16.36 30.55
C ASN A 262 10.71 16.24 29.35
N PRO A 263 12.03 16.37 29.57
CA PRO A 263 13.00 16.13 28.52
C PRO A 263 12.83 14.71 27.96
N PRO A 264 13.00 14.52 26.65
CA PRO A 264 13.04 13.18 26.09
C PRO A 264 14.16 12.40 26.78
N ASP A 265 13.90 11.12 27.06
CA ASP A 265 14.92 10.24 27.61
C ASP A 265 16.15 10.29 26.68
N PRO A 266 17.35 10.62 27.18
CA PRO A 266 18.55 10.69 26.35
C PRO A 266 18.84 9.39 25.59
N SER A 267 18.34 8.24 26.07
CA SER A 267 18.40 6.95 25.38
C SER A 267 17.51 6.85 24.12
N ASP A 268 16.59 7.80 23.92
CA ASP A 268 15.74 7.88 22.72
C ASP A 268 16.20 8.98 21.74
N VAL A 269 17.16 9.82 22.14
CA VAL A 269 17.68 10.91 21.31
C VAL A 269 18.86 10.43 20.46
N LEU A 270 18.60 10.12 19.20
CA LEU A 270 19.63 9.76 18.22
C LEU A 270 20.47 10.99 17.84
N GLU A 271 21.78 10.96 18.11
CA GLU A 271 22.69 12.07 17.78
C GLU A 271 23.34 11.90 16.41
N ARG A 272 23.82 10.70 16.11
CA ARG A 272 24.51 10.39 14.86
C ARG A 272 24.40 8.92 14.51
N THR A 273 24.41 8.63 13.22
CA THR A 273 24.56 7.28 12.69
C THR A 273 25.90 7.17 11.97
N ARG A 274 26.67 6.13 12.28
CA ARG A 274 27.91 5.78 11.57
C ARG A 274 27.71 4.48 10.83
N ILE A 275 28.18 4.42 9.59
CA ILE A 275 28.07 3.22 8.76
C ILE A 275 29.42 2.82 8.18
N THR A 276 29.54 1.54 7.84
CA THR A 276 30.70 1.00 7.15
C THR A 276 30.27 -0.19 6.30
N LYS A 277 30.97 -0.39 5.18
CA LYS A 277 30.74 -1.50 4.26
C LYS A 277 31.75 -2.61 4.53
N VAL A 278 31.26 -3.84 4.66
CA VAL A 278 32.07 -5.07 4.73
C VAL A 278 31.76 -5.91 3.49
N PRO A 279 32.69 -6.04 2.54
CA PRO A 279 32.47 -6.83 1.32
C PRO A 279 32.55 -8.33 1.61
N GLU A 280 32.03 -9.13 0.67
CA GLU A 280 32.29 -10.58 0.55
C GLU A 280 32.02 -11.41 1.83
N LEU A 281 30.90 -11.15 2.50
CA LEU A 281 30.43 -11.97 3.61
C LEU A 281 29.86 -13.30 3.10
N THR A 282 30.40 -14.40 3.62
CA THR A 282 30.01 -15.78 3.24
C THR A 282 29.58 -16.63 4.44
N SER A 283 29.48 -16.05 5.63
CA SER A 283 29.18 -16.82 6.85
C SER A 283 27.71 -17.12 7.09
N TRP A 284 26.81 -16.59 6.26
CA TRP A 284 25.44 -17.09 6.20
C TRP A 284 25.38 -18.28 5.25
N SER A 285 25.61 -19.48 5.80
CA SER A 285 25.75 -20.73 5.04
C SER A 285 24.57 -21.11 4.15
N GLU A 286 23.35 -20.73 4.53
CA GLU A 286 22.15 -21.01 3.74
C GLU A 286 22.02 -20.11 2.50
N CYS A 287 22.73 -18.97 2.46
CA CYS A 287 22.72 -18.08 1.31
C CYS A 287 23.87 -18.48 0.36
N PRO A 288 23.58 -18.97 -0.85
CA PRO A 288 24.60 -19.53 -1.75
C PRO A 288 25.45 -18.46 -2.46
N VAL A 289 25.16 -17.17 -2.23
CA VAL A 289 25.86 -16.05 -2.87
C VAL A 289 26.57 -15.17 -1.84
N PRO A 290 27.78 -14.65 -2.14
CA PRO A 290 28.44 -13.68 -1.27
C PRO A 290 27.60 -12.41 -1.09
N LEU A 291 27.63 -11.85 0.11
CA LEU A 291 26.87 -10.66 0.47
C LEU A 291 27.80 -9.48 0.81
N ALA A 292 27.38 -8.27 0.48
CA ALA A 292 27.98 -7.06 1.04
C ALA A 292 27.17 -6.64 2.27
N GLY A 293 27.85 -6.51 3.41
CA GLY A 293 27.28 -6.01 4.66
C GLY A 293 27.42 -4.50 4.79
N VAL A 294 26.38 -3.83 5.26
CA VAL A 294 26.39 -2.44 5.68
C VAL A 294 26.07 -2.39 7.17
N TYR A 295 27.12 -2.29 7.96
CA TYR A 295 27.05 -2.27 9.41
C TYR A 295 26.80 -0.84 9.88
N SER A 296 25.78 -0.67 10.70
CA SER A 296 25.34 0.62 11.22
C SER A 296 25.48 0.67 12.73
N LYS A 297 25.95 1.81 13.23
CA LYS A 297 25.98 2.17 14.65
C LYS A 297 25.22 3.48 14.86
N ASP A 298 24.10 3.36 15.54
CA ASP A 298 23.28 4.47 15.99
C ASP A 298 23.76 4.91 17.38
N CYS A 299 24.27 6.14 17.50
CA CYS A 299 24.78 6.71 18.74
C CYS A 299 23.73 7.64 19.36
N TYR A 300 23.38 7.40 20.62
CA TYR A 300 22.37 8.14 21.36
C TYR A 300 22.99 9.14 22.35
N ALA A 301 22.19 10.09 22.84
CA ALA A 301 22.66 11.21 23.68
C ALA A 301 23.11 10.79 25.09
N ASP A 302 22.69 9.63 25.58
CA ASP A 302 23.23 9.00 26.80
C ASP A 302 24.57 8.26 26.56
N GLY A 303 25.06 8.25 25.31
CA GLY A 303 26.30 7.59 24.92
C GLY A 303 26.17 6.11 24.57
N HIS A 304 24.99 5.48 24.70
CA HIS A 304 24.86 4.09 24.26
C HIS A 304 24.81 3.99 22.72
N GLU A 305 25.21 2.83 22.22
CA GLU A 305 25.19 2.52 20.78
C GLU A 305 24.25 1.35 20.52
N LYS A 306 23.41 1.47 19.48
CA LYS A 306 22.69 0.33 18.90
C LYS A 306 23.32 -0.03 17.57
N ASP A 307 23.76 -1.27 17.45
CA ASP A 307 24.33 -1.79 16.22
C ASP A 307 23.37 -2.73 15.48
N TRP A 308 23.45 -2.69 14.17
CA TRP A 308 22.69 -3.57 13.29
C TRP A 308 23.30 -3.64 11.89
N LEU A 309 22.90 -4.65 11.13
CA LEU A 309 23.47 -4.97 9.83
C LEU A 309 22.36 -5.08 8.79
N LEU A 310 22.57 -4.38 7.66
CA LEU A 310 21.91 -4.68 6.40
C LEU A 310 22.86 -5.53 5.56
N VAL A 311 22.31 -6.48 4.81
CA VAL A 311 23.07 -7.21 3.80
C VAL A 311 22.44 -6.98 2.43
N THR A 312 23.28 -6.95 1.41
CA THR A 312 22.85 -6.90 0.01
C THR A 312 23.62 -7.88 -0.86
N THR A 313 22.96 -8.42 -1.88
CA THR A 313 23.60 -9.24 -2.92
C THR A 313 24.31 -8.39 -3.99
N ASN A 314 24.21 -7.06 -3.94
CA ASN A 314 24.90 -6.16 -4.86
C ASN A 314 26.31 -5.82 -4.32
N PRO A 315 27.40 -6.39 -4.88
CA PRO A 315 28.75 -6.14 -4.39
C PRO A 315 29.22 -4.70 -4.66
N HIS A 316 28.61 -4.01 -5.62
CA HIS A 316 29.00 -2.66 -6.04
C HIS A 316 28.26 -1.55 -5.29
N ALA A 317 27.24 -1.88 -4.49
CA ALA A 317 26.49 -0.88 -3.75
C ALA A 317 27.37 -0.15 -2.71
N THR A 318 27.13 1.15 -2.52
CA THR A 318 27.77 1.95 -1.47
C THR A 318 27.06 1.74 -0.13
N ALA A 319 27.74 1.99 0.99
CA ALA A 319 27.12 1.82 2.31
C ALA A 319 25.94 2.79 2.48
N SER A 320 26.12 4.07 2.14
CA SER A 320 25.03 5.06 2.08
C SER A 320 23.87 4.64 1.17
N GLY A 321 24.16 4.15 -0.04
CA GLY A 321 23.13 3.75 -1.00
C GLY A 321 22.24 2.61 -0.50
N VAL A 322 22.81 1.61 0.17
CA VAL A 322 22.02 0.52 0.80
C VAL A 322 21.18 1.05 1.96
N ARG A 323 21.69 2.02 2.73
CA ARG A 323 20.93 2.67 3.81
C ARG A 323 19.78 3.51 3.25
N ASP A 324 20.00 4.21 2.15
CA ASP A 324 18.98 4.98 1.44
C ASP A 324 17.90 4.08 0.86
N ASP A 325 18.29 2.96 0.22
CA ASP A 325 17.37 1.95 -0.27
C ASP A 325 16.48 1.43 0.86
N TYR A 326 17.08 1.01 1.98
CA TYR A 326 16.31 0.51 3.11
C TYR A 326 15.44 1.59 3.78
N ALA A 327 15.83 2.86 3.68
CA ALA A 327 15.04 3.97 4.19
C ALA A 327 13.73 4.19 3.41
N LEU A 328 13.63 3.75 2.15
CA LEU A 328 12.38 3.77 1.37
C LEU A 328 11.26 2.96 2.03
N ARG A 329 11.60 1.95 2.84
CA ARG A 329 10.63 1.14 3.61
C ARG A 329 9.83 1.99 4.59
N THR A 330 10.43 3.01 5.22
CA THR A 330 9.68 3.92 6.12
C THR A 330 8.63 4.72 5.36
N ASP A 331 8.91 5.08 4.11
CA ASP A 331 7.96 5.83 3.30
C ASP A 331 6.80 4.93 2.82
N VAL A 332 7.05 3.63 2.62
CA VAL A 332 6.02 2.61 2.42
C VAL A 332 5.10 2.44 3.62
N GLU A 333 5.57 2.56 4.86
CA GLU A 333 4.69 2.45 6.03
C GLU A 333 3.60 3.55 6.03
N GLU A 334 3.96 4.78 5.64
CA GLU A 334 2.99 5.87 5.47
C GLU A 334 2.06 5.62 4.27
N LEU A 335 2.56 5.02 3.19
CA LEU A 335 1.75 4.58 2.06
C LEU A 335 0.71 3.51 2.46
N HIS A 336 1.16 2.49 3.20
CA HIS A 336 0.30 1.45 3.74
C HIS A 336 -0.74 2.04 4.69
N ARG A 337 -0.40 3.07 5.45
CA ARG A 337 -1.38 3.85 6.22
C ARG A 337 -2.38 4.54 5.29
N GLN A 338 -1.93 5.12 4.18
CA GLN A 338 -2.84 5.73 3.20
C GLN A 338 -3.85 4.72 2.63
N VAL A 339 -3.37 3.56 2.16
CA VAL A 339 -4.21 2.48 1.62
C VAL A 339 -5.15 1.91 2.69
N LYS A 340 -4.64 1.66 3.90
CA LYS A 340 -5.47 1.11 4.99
C LYS A 340 -6.54 2.07 5.49
N CYS A 341 -6.16 3.32 5.77
CA CYS A 341 -7.01 4.26 6.47
C CYS A 341 -7.91 5.09 5.53
N PHE A 342 -7.46 5.40 4.31
CA PHE A 342 -8.17 6.34 3.43
C PHE A 342 -8.81 5.67 2.21
N TRP A 343 -8.42 4.44 1.88
CA TRP A 343 -9.09 3.61 0.87
C TRP A 343 -9.98 2.51 1.46
N ASP A 344 -10.18 2.57 2.79
CA ASP A 344 -11.07 1.69 3.55
C ASP A 344 -10.76 0.19 3.39
N LEU A 345 -9.47 -0.18 3.35
CA LEU A 345 -9.02 -1.57 3.25
C LEU A 345 -9.42 -2.41 4.48
N THR A 346 -9.87 -1.80 5.57
CA THR A 346 -10.15 -2.51 6.84
C THR A 346 -11.61 -2.50 7.29
N ARG A 347 -12.51 -1.85 6.54
CA ARG A 347 -13.96 -1.94 6.83
C ARG A 347 -14.57 -2.99 5.92
N PHE A 348 -14.61 -4.22 6.42
CA PHE A 348 -15.19 -5.34 5.71
C PHE A 348 -16.66 -5.50 6.10
N PRO A 349 -17.63 -5.25 5.19
CA PRO A 349 -19.05 -5.38 5.49
C PRO A 349 -19.53 -6.84 5.45
N SER A 350 -18.73 -7.76 4.90
CA SER A 350 -19.05 -9.18 4.80
C SER A 350 -17.96 -10.02 5.45
N THR A 351 -18.37 -11.12 6.07
CA THR A 351 -17.46 -12.06 6.74
C THR A 351 -16.96 -13.18 5.82
N ALA A 352 -17.44 -13.23 4.57
CA ALA A 352 -17.08 -14.25 3.60
C ALA A 352 -15.68 -14.03 3.04
N TRP A 353 -14.86 -15.08 2.99
CA TRP A 353 -13.45 -15.01 2.58
C TRP A 353 -13.27 -14.38 1.19
N ASN A 354 -14.07 -14.81 0.21
CA ASN A 354 -14.00 -14.29 -1.16
C ASN A 354 -14.26 -12.78 -1.23
N VAL A 355 -15.08 -12.24 -0.34
CA VAL A 355 -15.36 -10.79 -0.29
C VAL A 355 -14.20 -10.03 0.33
N ILE A 356 -13.54 -10.58 1.37
CA ILE A 356 -12.32 -10.00 1.95
C ILE A 356 -11.22 -9.88 0.90
N VAL A 357 -10.98 -10.97 0.16
CA VAL A 357 -9.98 -11.00 -0.92
C VAL A 357 -10.37 -10.06 -2.04
N SER A 358 -11.63 -10.07 -2.48
CA SER A 358 -12.13 -9.15 -3.50
C SER A 358 -11.92 -7.68 -3.13
N GLN A 359 -12.32 -7.29 -1.92
CA GLN A 359 -12.11 -5.92 -1.44
C GLN A 359 -10.63 -5.55 -1.43
N THR A 360 -9.76 -6.45 -0.95
CA THR A 360 -8.31 -6.21 -0.92
C THR A 360 -7.74 -6.00 -2.32
N VAL A 361 -8.08 -6.88 -3.27
CA VAL A 361 -7.65 -6.81 -4.66
C VAL A 361 -8.14 -5.55 -5.34
N PHE A 362 -9.43 -5.22 -5.22
CA PHE A 362 -10.00 -4.07 -5.91
C PHE A 362 -9.55 -2.73 -5.30
N VAL A 363 -9.31 -2.67 -3.99
CA VAL A 363 -8.70 -1.48 -3.37
C VAL A 363 -7.28 -1.28 -3.88
N ALA A 364 -6.46 -2.34 -3.93
CA ALA A 364 -5.10 -2.27 -4.46
C ALA A 364 -5.05 -1.88 -5.94
N LEU A 365 -5.97 -2.44 -6.74
CA LEU A 365 -6.15 -2.10 -8.15
C LEU A 365 -6.53 -0.63 -8.32
N THR A 366 -7.54 -0.16 -7.59
CA THR A 366 -8.05 1.21 -7.69
C THR A 366 -6.98 2.22 -7.28
N TYR A 367 -6.28 1.94 -6.18
CA TYR A 367 -5.14 2.72 -5.72
C TYR A 367 -4.10 2.84 -6.84
N SER A 368 -3.61 1.70 -7.34
CA SER A 368 -2.56 1.65 -8.35
C SER A 368 -2.97 2.32 -9.67
N LEU A 369 -4.22 2.14 -10.12
CA LEU A 369 -4.74 2.82 -11.32
C LEU A 369 -4.79 4.33 -11.15
N LEU A 370 -5.15 4.84 -9.96
CA LEU A 370 -5.06 6.27 -9.70
C LEU A 370 -3.61 6.76 -9.76
N GLN A 371 -2.67 6.03 -9.17
CA GLN A 371 -1.24 6.39 -9.20
C GLN A 371 -0.72 6.45 -10.66
N LEU A 372 -1.11 5.49 -11.49
CA LEU A 372 -0.77 5.48 -12.92
C LEU A 372 -1.44 6.62 -13.69
N HIS A 373 -2.70 6.94 -13.38
CA HIS A 373 -3.38 8.08 -13.98
C HIS A 373 -2.68 9.39 -13.64
N LEU A 374 -2.34 9.61 -12.36
CA LEU A 374 -1.62 10.80 -11.90
C LEU A 374 -0.27 10.94 -12.58
N LEU A 375 0.49 9.84 -12.66
CA LEU A 375 1.77 9.84 -13.36
C LEU A 375 1.64 10.19 -14.84
N LYS A 376 0.68 9.58 -15.56
CA LYS A 376 0.48 9.85 -16.99
C LYS A 376 0.11 11.30 -17.30
N HIS A 377 -0.46 12.02 -16.34
CA HIS A 377 -0.85 13.42 -16.49
C HIS A 377 0.15 14.39 -15.82
N GLY A 378 1.30 13.89 -15.36
CA GLY A 378 2.34 14.74 -14.73
C GLY A 378 1.95 15.28 -13.36
N HIS A 379 1.07 14.58 -12.65
CA HIS A 379 0.54 14.95 -11.33
C HIS A 379 1.06 14.04 -10.20
N GLN A 380 2.27 13.48 -10.33
CA GLN A 380 2.84 12.56 -9.34
C GLN A 380 3.03 13.18 -7.95
N GLU A 381 3.11 14.51 -7.84
CA GLU A 381 3.16 15.22 -6.56
C GLU A 381 1.88 15.03 -5.73
N LEU A 382 0.77 14.66 -6.37
CA LEU A 382 -0.50 14.34 -5.71
C LEU A 382 -0.47 12.97 -5.02
N ASN A 383 0.49 12.09 -5.34
CA ASN A 383 0.62 10.77 -4.71
C ASN A 383 0.97 10.87 -3.22
N ARG A 384 1.66 11.95 -2.84
CA ARG A 384 2.02 12.23 -1.45
C ARG A 384 0.87 12.86 -0.65
N ARG A 385 -0.29 13.08 -1.28
CA ARG A 385 -1.47 13.70 -0.65
C ARG A 385 -2.54 12.65 -0.36
N THR A 386 -3.44 12.99 0.55
CA THR A 386 -4.62 12.15 0.81
C THR A 386 -5.53 12.11 -0.41
N VAL A 387 -6.28 11.00 -0.57
CA VAL A 387 -7.25 10.80 -1.66
C VAL A 387 -8.22 11.97 -1.80
N GLU A 388 -8.73 12.48 -0.67
CA GLU A 388 -9.62 13.64 -0.64
C GLU A 388 -8.99 14.89 -1.26
N THR A 389 -7.70 15.10 -0.99
CA THR A 389 -6.97 16.23 -1.55
C THR A 389 -6.71 16.01 -3.02
N SER A 390 -6.28 14.82 -3.42
CA SER A 390 -6.02 14.48 -4.82
C SER A 390 -7.30 14.58 -5.66
N ARG A 391 -8.45 14.09 -5.17
CA ARG A 391 -9.76 14.24 -5.84
C ARG A 391 -10.16 15.70 -6.07
N ARG A 392 -9.85 16.60 -5.12
CA ARG A 392 -10.13 18.04 -5.27
C ARG A 392 -9.21 18.75 -6.26
N LEU A 393 -8.03 18.19 -6.50
CA LEU A 393 -7.00 18.79 -7.35
C LEU A 393 -6.98 18.21 -8.75
N LEU A 394 -7.55 17.02 -8.95
CA LEU A 394 -7.75 16.44 -10.26
C LEU A 394 -8.67 17.37 -11.08
N PRO A 395 -8.27 17.74 -12.31
CA PRO A 395 -9.01 18.66 -13.17
C PRO A 395 -10.27 18.03 -13.81
N ASP A 396 -10.74 16.88 -13.31
CA ASP A 396 -11.75 16.09 -14.00
C ASP A 396 -13.18 16.64 -13.90
N GLY A 397 -13.44 17.63 -13.03
CA GLY A 397 -14.75 18.29 -12.92
C GLY A 397 -15.92 17.32 -12.77
N ASP A 398 -17.14 17.82 -12.96
CA ASP A 398 -18.32 16.96 -12.99
C ASP A 398 -18.42 16.27 -14.36
N ARG A 399 -18.64 14.94 -14.33
CA ARG A 399 -18.83 14.11 -15.52
C ARG A 399 -20.22 13.50 -15.51
N VAL A 400 -20.87 13.50 -16.67
CA VAL A 400 -22.09 12.73 -16.91
C VAL A 400 -21.71 11.40 -17.54
N ILE A 401 -22.10 10.30 -16.90
CA ILE A 401 -21.89 8.95 -17.42
C ILE A 401 -23.19 8.47 -18.04
N ILE A 402 -23.19 8.23 -19.35
CA ILE A 402 -24.35 7.65 -20.05
C ILE A 402 -24.08 6.16 -20.30
N TYR A 403 -24.99 5.32 -19.80
CA TYR A 403 -25.00 3.89 -20.07
C TYR A 403 -26.02 3.55 -21.15
N ARG A 404 -25.61 2.75 -22.14
CA ARG A 404 -26.51 2.15 -23.13
C ARG A 404 -26.13 0.70 -23.33
N GLN A 405 -26.97 -0.21 -22.84
CA GLN A 405 -26.70 -1.65 -22.85
C GLN A 405 -25.32 -1.93 -22.22
N GLN A 406 -24.40 -2.53 -22.98
CA GLN A 406 -23.07 -2.92 -22.54
C GLN A 406 -21.99 -1.86 -22.84
N ARG A 407 -22.39 -0.63 -23.15
CA ARG A 407 -21.49 0.48 -23.46
C ARG A 407 -21.74 1.64 -22.51
N PHE A 408 -20.69 2.39 -22.23
CA PHE A 408 -20.76 3.63 -21.47
C PHE A 408 -19.90 4.70 -22.14
N ALA A 409 -20.24 5.96 -21.90
CA ALA A 409 -19.46 7.11 -22.32
C ALA A 409 -19.47 8.17 -21.22
N PHE A 410 -18.35 8.89 -21.10
CA PHE A 410 -18.20 10.04 -20.22
C PHE A 410 -18.33 11.32 -21.02
N PHE A 411 -19.07 12.28 -20.47
CA PHE A 411 -19.21 13.61 -21.03
C PHE A 411 -18.96 14.65 -19.94
N THR A 412 -18.37 15.78 -20.28
CA THR A 412 -18.48 16.98 -19.47
C THR A 412 -19.94 17.43 -19.40
N LEU A 413 -20.30 18.25 -18.41
CA LEU A 413 -21.64 18.85 -18.36
C LEU A 413 -21.98 19.62 -19.65
N LEU A 414 -21.00 20.29 -20.26
CA LEU A 414 -21.19 21.05 -21.49
C LEU A 414 -21.41 20.13 -22.70
N GLU A 415 -20.59 19.08 -22.86
CA GLU A 415 -20.77 18.08 -23.93
C GLU A 415 -22.13 17.38 -23.82
N HIS A 416 -22.53 17.01 -22.59
CA HIS A 416 -23.84 16.43 -22.35
C HIS A 416 -24.99 17.40 -22.70
N THR A 417 -24.82 18.68 -22.37
CA THR A 417 -25.78 19.73 -22.70
C THR A 417 -25.90 19.90 -24.21
N GLU A 418 -24.77 20.00 -24.92
CA GLU A 418 -24.71 20.09 -26.37
C GLU A 418 -25.40 18.89 -27.03
N LEU A 419 -25.10 17.66 -26.58
CA LEU A 419 -25.75 16.44 -27.06
C LEU A 419 -27.26 16.49 -26.90
N THR A 420 -27.73 16.96 -25.74
CA THR A 420 -29.17 17.06 -25.43
C THR A 420 -29.85 18.11 -26.30
N LEU A 421 -29.21 19.25 -26.53
CA LEU A 421 -29.72 20.34 -27.36
C LEU A 421 -29.73 19.99 -28.86
N SER A 422 -28.78 19.17 -29.29
CA SER A 422 -28.62 18.69 -30.67
C SER A 422 -29.55 17.53 -31.04
N LEU A 423 -30.37 17.04 -30.10
CA LEU A 423 -31.36 16.01 -30.38
C LEU A 423 -32.40 16.49 -31.40
N THR A 424 -32.80 15.57 -32.28
CA THR A 424 -33.94 15.77 -33.19
C THR A 424 -35.18 16.16 -32.40
N GLU A 425 -36.07 16.95 -33.00
CA GLU A 425 -37.23 17.54 -32.31
C GLU A 425 -38.06 16.49 -31.55
N LYS A 426 -38.32 15.34 -32.17
CA LYS A 426 -39.05 14.22 -31.56
C LYS A 426 -38.32 13.64 -30.34
N ALA A 427 -37.01 13.43 -30.44
CA ALA A 427 -36.20 12.88 -29.35
C ALA A 427 -36.10 13.88 -28.18
N ARG A 428 -35.88 15.15 -28.49
CA ARG A 428 -35.79 16.25 -27.52
C ARG A 428 -37.09 16.44 -26.74
N ARG A 429 -38.25 16.43 -27.41
CA ARG A 429 -39.57 16.49 -26.73
C ARG A 429 -39.78 15.31 -25.78
N LYS A 430 -39.40 14.09 -26.18
CA LYS A 430 -39.48 12.90 -25.33
C LYS A 430 -38.55 12.97 -24.11
N ALA A 431 -37.30 13.39 -24.32
CA ALA A 431 -36.33 13.55 -23.24
C ALA A 431 -36.80 14.60 -22.23
N LEU A 432 -37.29 15.75 -22.71
CA LEU A 432 -37.84 16.82 -21.87
C LEU A 432 -39.06 16.36 -21.05
N ALA A 433 -39.98 15.61 -21.67
CA ALA A 433 -41.15 15.07 -20.97
C ALA A 433 -40.74 14.08 -19.87
N LYS A 434 -39.76 13.20 -20.12
CA LYS A 434 -39.26 12.25 -19.12
C LYS A 434 -38.53 12.97 -17.98
N ALA A 435 -37.69 13.96 -18.30
CA ALA A 435 -37.00 14.76 -17.28
C ALA A 435 -37.98 15.47 -16.35
N ARG A 436 -39.03 16.10 -16.91
CA ARG A 436 -40.10 16.74 -16.12
C ARG A 436 -40.84 15.76 -15.21
N ARG A 437 -41.14 14.56 -15.71
CA ARG A 437 -41.78 13.51 -14.90
C ARG A 437 -40.90 13.09 -13.72
N LEU A 438 -39.61 12.84 -13.97
CA LEU A 438 -38.67 12.43 -12.91
C LEU A 438 -38.47 13.51 -11.85
N MET A 439 -38.34 14.79 -12.24
CA MET A 439 -38.24 15.90 -11.28
C MET A 439 -39.48 16.01 -10.38
N ASN A 440 -40.67 15.69 -10.90
CA ASN A 440 -41.89 15.69 -10.10
C ASN A 440 -42.01 14.47 -9.18
N GLU A 441 -41.39 13.33 -9.54
CA GLU A 441 -41.35 12.11 -8.71
C GLU A 441 -40.36 12.28 -7.53
N ASP A 442 -39.22 12.97 -7.71
CA ASP A 442 -38.21 13.23 -6.66
C ASP A 442 -38.68 14.23 -5.59
N HIS A 443 -39.72 15.03 -5.84
CA HIS A 443 -40.31 15.96 -4.85
C HIS A 443 -41.37 15.32 -3.93
N LEU A 444 -41.68 14.04 -4.13
CA LEU A 444 -42.66 13.27 -3.34
C LEU A 444 -42.03 12.25 -2.38
N THR A 445 -40.70 12.23 -2.27
CA THR A 445 -39.90 11.50 -1.27
C THR A 445 -39.05 12.47 -0.47
#